data_AF-A0A417V012-F1
#
_entry.id   AF-A0A417V012-F1
#
_cell.length_a   1.000
_cell.length_b   1.000
_cell.length_c   1.000
_cell.angle_alpha   90.00
_cell.angle_beta   90.00
_cell.angle_gamma   90.00
#
_symmetry.space_group_name_H-M   'P 1'
#
loop_
_entity.id
_entity.type
_entity.pdbx_description
1 polymer ?
#
loop_
_entity_poly.entity_id
_entity_poly.type
_entity_poly.pdbx_seq_one_letter_code
_entity_poly.pdbx_strand_id
1 'polypeptide(L)'
;MKKESTMIILSDDIIFRKAVIHLLNVELGKFAPAQDLFMMQPDVIELVRKQVCYLLNSDELKAADWNTKEPVFQKLEQMNEKDDKSFIQTSAYLADRLFDIMCDSVEIPSADLLCLSFQTNQEIYYALIKLNYQNSFMHELMKYDNEEIIGNIRHKKILPLGKRISEGIIFNLSLQKVMLKEKKYEMLNGDKIYYLTERFLRSIAQTEAKRKYQILSRTIKTINKKYPEDGLEYQMDTKSKLCKIFEEDQEFSINKIGDELFGKNPQKKMEFDEKMERYNMQYDKFTVEKEETIKDLGYIKLQTNNEIEIKIPMEEYQTKECIKVEEEPDGTKTIVMKNIEQVTVE
;
A
#
# COMPACT_ATOMS: atom_id res chain seq x y z
N MET A 1 -18.01 23.18 -2.00
CA MET A 1 -16.61 22.70 -2.01
C MET A 1 -16.52 21.60 -3.04
N LYS A 2 -15.76 21.81 -4.13
CA LYS A 2 -15.55 20.78 -5.16
C LYS A 2 -14.81 19.60 -4.53
N LYS A 3 -15.30 18.37 -4.78
CA LYS A 3 -14.60 17.12 -4.46
C LYS A 3 -13.18 17.21 -5.03
N GLU A 4 -12.15 17.12 -4.18
CA GLU A 4 -10.85 16.62 -4.61
C GLU A 4 -11.05 15.12 -4.84
N SER A 5 -11.54 14.76 -6.03
CA SER A 5 -11.34 13.40 -6.52
C SER A 5 -9.83 13.19 -6.58
N THR A 6 -9.30 12.25 -5.80
CA THR A 6 -7.91 11.83 -5.89
C THR A 6 -7.66 11.38 -7.33
N MET A 7 -7.05 12.22 -8.16
CA MET A 7 -6.73 11.84 -9.54
C MET A 7 -5.68 10.74 -9.49
N ILE A 8 -6.00 9.58 -10.07
CA ILE A 8 -5.02 8.55 -10.38
C ILE A 8 -3.95 9.19 -11.26
N ILE A 9 -2.69 9.17 -10.81
CA ILE A 9 -1.59 9.76 -11.57
C ILE A 9 -1.17 8.77 -12.64
N LEU A 10 -1.33 9.13 -13.91
CA LEU A 10 -0.91 8.29 -15.02
C LEU A 10 0.60 8.38 -15.21
N SER A 11 1.19 7.32 -15.78
CA SER A 11 2.63 7.28 -16.02
C SER A 11 3.12 8.47 -16.83
N ASP A 12 2.37 8.83 -17.87
CA ASP A 12 2.78 9.80 -18.89
C ASP A 12 2.74 11.24 -18.36
N ASP A 13 2.07 11.47 -17.24
CA ASP A 13 2.02 12.75 -16.53
C ASP A 13 3.28 13.04 -15.69
N ILE A 14 4.21 12.07 -15.61
CA ILE A 14 5.44 12.16 -14.82
C ILE A 14 6.62 12.57 -15.71
N ILE A 15 7.14 13.77 -15.44
CA ILE A 15 8.32 14.32 -16.09
C ILE A 15 9.49 14.27 -15.12
N PHE A 16 10.49 13.42 -15.39
CA PHE A 16 11.71 13.39 -14.61
C PHE A 16 12.60 14.59 -14.90
N ARG A 17 13.15 15.16 -13.83
CA ARG A 17 14.02 16.34 -13.89
C ARG A 17 15.46 15.97 -13.57
N LYS A 18 15.67 15.27 -12.45
CA LYS A 18 16.98 14.84 -11.96
C LYS A 18 16.90 13.49 -11.27
N ALA A 19 17.99 12.74 -11.32
CA ALA A 19 18.13 11.45 -10.66
C ALA A 19 19.54 11.28 -10.10
N VAL A 20 19.67 10.64 -8.94
CA VAL A 20 20.93 10.22 -8.34
C VAL A 20 20.71 8.84 -7.70
N ILE A 21 21.71 7.96 -7.75
CA ILE A 21 21.66 6.65 -7.09
C ILE A 21 22.79 6.55 -6.06
N HIS A 22 22.46 6.21 -4.82
CA HIS A 22 23.42 5.92 -3.76
C HIS A 22 23.42 4.43 -3.42
N LEU A 23 24.58 3.87 -3.12
CA LEU A 23 24.71 2.47 -2.70
C LEU A 23 24.68 2.39 -1.18
N LEU A 24 23.72 1.65 -0.63
CA LEU A 24 23.50 1.43 0.80
C LEU A 24 23.70 -0.07 1.12
N ASN A 25 24.94 -0.47 1.41
CA ASN A 25 25.27 -1.88 1.66
C ASN A 25 25.51 -2.14 3.14
N VAL A 26 24.45 -2.53 3.84
CA VAL A 26 24.45 -2.81 5.29
C VAL A 26 25.26 -4.06 5.60
N GLU A 27 25.20 -5.07 4.73
CA GLU A 27 25.92 -6.35 4.91
C GLU A 27 27.44 -6.16 4.97
N LEU A 28 27.96 -5.19 4.22
CA LEU A 28 29.38 -4.85 4.20
C LEU A 28 29.72 -3.58 5.01
N GLY A 29 28.74 -2.96 5.67
CA GLY A 29 28.92 -1.67 6.34
C GLY A 29 29.43 -0.57 5.39
N LYS A 30 29.06 -0.62 4.11
CA LYS A 30 29.56 0.27 3.07
C LYS A 30 28.48 1.17 2.50
N PHE A 31 28.65 2.47 2.69
CA PHE A 31 27.95 3.53 1.98
C PHE A 31 28.83 4.08 0.85
N ALA A 32 28.26 4.26 -0.34
CA ALA A 32 28.93 4.98 -1.42
C ALA A 32 27.97 6.03 -2.01
N PRO A 33 28.21 7.33 -1.77
CA PRO A 33 27.41 8.39 -2.35
C PRO A 33 27.78 8.60 -3.82
N ALA A 34 26.78 8.79 -4.68
CA ALA A 34 27.01 9.26 -6.04
C ALA A 34 27.66 10.66 -6.05
N GLN A 35 28.50 10.87 -7.06
CA GLN A 35 29.22 12.11 -7.30
C GLN A 35 28.59 12.96 -8.41
N ASP A 36 27.79 12.33 -9.27
CA ASP A 36 27.19 12.93 -10.45
C ASP A 36 25.71 12.51 -10.60
N LEU A 37 24.99 13.20 -11.50
CA LEU A 37 23.64 12.83 -11.88
C LEU A 37 23.61 11.48 -12.59
N PHE A 38 22.56 10.70 -12.29
CA PHE A 38 22.27 9.46 -12.97
C PHE A 38 21.52 9.71 -14.28
N MET A 39 22.24 9.60 -15.40
CA MET A 39 21.66 9.73 -16.74
C MET A 39 20.89 8.45 -17.11
N MET A 40 19.57 8.48 -16.88
CA MET A 40 18.70 7.33 -17.15
C MET A 40 18.54 7.10 -18.66
N GLN A 41 18.75 5.85 -19.09
CA GLN A 41 18.42 5.40 -20.44
C GLN A 41 16.89 5.26 -20.62
N PRO A 42 16.34 5.31 -21.86
CA PRO A 42 14.90 5.32 -22.08
C PRO A 42 14.13 4.14 -21.46
N ASP A 43 14.71 2.95 -21.48
CA ASP A 43 14.17 1.74 -20.85
C ASP A 43 14.12 1.87 -19.32
N VAL A 44 15.18 2.40 -18.71
CA VAL A 44 15.24 2.69 -17.27
C VAL A 44 14.22 3.77 -16.88
N ILE A 45 14.08 4.82 -17.69
CA ILE A 45 13.07 5.88 -17.47
C ILE A 45 11.67 5.27 -17.38
N GLU A 46 11.31 4.37 -18.29
CA GLU A 46 9.99 3.74 -18.26
C GLU A 46 9.78 2.90 -17.00
N LEU A 47 10.79 2.12 -16.59
CA LEU A 47 10.73 1.32 -15.37
C LEU A 47 10.59 2.20 -14.12
N VAL A 48 11.37 3.28 -14.01
CA VAL A 48 11.31 4.22 -12.89
C VAL A 48 9.97 4.96 -12.87
N ARG A 49 9.42 5.33 -14.03
CA ARG A 49 8.08 5.94 -14.14
C ARG A 49 6.99 5.02 -13.62
N LYS A 50 7.01 3.74 -14.01
CA LYS A 50 6.09 2.72 -13.48
C LYS A 50 6.20 2.59 -11.95
N GLN A 51 7.42 2.68 -11.41
CA GLN A 51 7.66 2.64 -9.97
C GLN A 51 7.09 3.84 -9.22
N VAL A 52 7.31 5.07 -9.72
CA VAL A 52 6.78 6.29 -9.11
C VAL A 52 5.25 6.30 -9.17
N CYS A 53 4.67 5.98 -10.33
CA CYS A 53 3.23 5.84 -10.52
C CYS A 53 2.63 4.79 -9.57
N TYR A 54 3.27 3.62 -9.44
CA TYR A 54 2.84 2.58 -8.50
C TYR A 54 2.82 3.07 -7.04
N LEU A 55 3.83 3.84 -6.64
CA LEU A 55 3.94 4.37 -5.28
C LEU A 55 2.88 5.43 -5.00
N LEU A 56 2.69 6.38 -5.92
CA LEU A 56 1.69 7.46 -5.82
C LEU A 56 0.25 6.92 -5.76
N ASN A 57 -0.07 5.89 -6.53
CA ASN A 57 -1.40 5.29 -6.60
C ASN A 57 -1.58 4.11 -5.62
N SER A 58 -0.76 4.00 -4.56
CA SER A 58 -0.81 2.88 -3.63
C SER A 58 -1.72 3.16 -2.44
N ASP A 59 -2.69 2.28 -2.17
CA ASP A 59 -3.48 2.31 -0.92
C ASP A 59 -2.65 2.05 0.36
N GLU A 60 -1.39 1.68 0.19
CA GLU A 60 -0.37 1.50 1.24
C GLU A 60 0.49 2.76 1.44
N LEU A 61 0.32 3.79 0.61
CA LEU A 61 0.95 5.08 0.80
C LEU A 61 0.20 5.83 1.91
N LYS A 62 0.94 6.39 2.86
CA LYS A 62 0.38 7.18 3.95
C LYS A 62 1.02 8.56 4.00
N ALA A 63 0.25 9.56 4.40
CA ALA A 63 0.77 10.89 4.68
C ALA A 63 1.50 10.90 6.02
N ALA A 64 2.51 11.75 6.15
CA ALA A 64 3.13 12.11 7.42
C ALA A 64 3.25 13.62 7.54
N ASP A 65 3.42 14.12 8.76
CA ASP A 65 3.53 15.55 9.01
C ASP A 65 4.86 16.10 8.46
N TRP A 66 4.79 17.23 7.78
CA TRP A 66 5.97 17.99 7.37
C TRP A 66 6.53 18.78 8.55
N ASN A 67 7.53 18.22 9.23
CA ASN A 67 8.09 18.80 10.45
C ASN A 67 9.37 19.58 10.16
N THR A 68 9.26 20.90 9.98
CA THR A 68 10.40 21.79 9.65
C THR A 68 11.49 21.86 10.72
N LYS A 69 11.27 21.29 11.91
CA LYS A 69 12.29 21.19 12.97
C LYS A 69 13.23 20.01 12.78
N GLU A 70 12.84 19.02 11.97
CA GLU A 70 13.63 17.80 11.79
C GLU A 70 14.64 17.94 10.63
N PRO A 71 15.84 17.34 10.74
CA PRO A 71 16.93 17.63 9.81
C PRO A 71 16.66 17.22 8.36
N VAL A 72 15.81 16.21 8.11
CA VAL A 72 15.41 15.82 6.75
C VAL A 72 14.69 16.97 6.05
N PHE A 73 13.69 17.56 6.70
CA PHE A 73 12.87 18.62 6.12
C PHE A 73 13.67 19.91 5.98
N GLN A 74 14.49 20.27 6.99
CA GLN A 74 15.40 21.41 6.90
C GLN A 74 16.36 21.30 5.71
N LYS A 75 16.92 20.11 5.48
CA LYS A 75 17.80 19.89 4.34
C LYS A 75 17.07 20.03 3.00
N LEU A 76 15.84 19.51 2.92
CA LEU A 76 14.99 19.64 1.73
C LEU A 76 14.61 21.10 1.44
N GLU A 77 14.29 21.90 2.46
CA GLU A 77 13.96 23.33 2.30
C GLU A 77 15.17 24.18 1.86
N GLN A 78 16.38 23.77 2.22
CA GLN A 78 17.62 24.41 1.78
C GLN A 78 18.07 23.98 0.38
N MET A 79 17.49 22.91 -0.17
CA MET A 79 17.86 22.38 -1.47
C MET A 79 17.39 23.31 -2.59
N ASN A 80 18.33 23.74 -3.44
CA ASN A 80 17.98 24.33 -4.73
C ASN A 80 17.87 23.21 -5.77
N GLU A 81 16.65 22.73 -6.04
CA GLU A 81 16.39 21.63 -6.99
C GLU A 81 17.02 21.87 -8.37
N LYS A 82 17.07 23.13 -8.83
CA LYS A 82 17.60 23.49 -10.16
C LYS A 82 19.12 23.43 -10.23
N ASP A 83 19.82 23.50 -9.10
CA ASP A 83 21.27 23.37 -9.04
C ASP A 83 21.69 21.90 -8.83
N ASP A 84 22.49 21.36 -9.75
CA ASP A 84 22.91 19.95 -9.72
C ASP A 84 23.73 19.62 -8.47
N LYS A 85 24.62 20.55 -8.08
CA LYS A 85 25.47 20.36 -6.91
C LYS A 85 24.64 20.34 -5.62
N SER A 86 23.70 21.27 -5.48
CA SER A 86 22.76 21.29 -4.35
C SER A 86 21.92 20.02 -4.28
N PHE A 87 21.42 19.53 -5.42
CA PHE A 87 20.65 18.28 -5.49
C PHE A 87 21.47 17.07 -5.03
N ILE A 88 22.67 16.87 -5.59
CA ILE A 88 23.56 15.74 -5.25
C ILE A 88 23.98 15.79 -3.77
N GLN A 89 24.29 16.98 -3.24
CA GLN A 89 24.67 17.14 -1.83
C GLN A 89 23.51 16.85 -0.87
N THR A 90 22.29 17.29 -1.22
CA THR A 90 21.10 16.98 -0.43
C THR A 90 20.78 15.49 -0.49
N SER A 91 20.84 14.87 -1.67
CA SER A 91 20.57 13.45 -1.82
C SER A 91 21.57 12.59 -1.05
N ALA A 92 22.86 12.94 -1.10
CA ALA A 92 23.91 12.26 -0.33
C ALA A 92 23.70 12.37 1.18
N TYR A 93 23.35 13.57 1.68
CA TYR A 93 23.05 13.77 3.11
C TYR A 93 21.87 12.91 3.58
N LEU A 94 20.80 12.85 2.79
CA LEU A 94 19.63 12.03 3.11
C LEU A 94 19.96 10.53 3.05
N ALA A 95 20.77 10.11 2.08
CA ALA A 95 21.21 8.73 1.92
C ALA A 95 22.11 8.26 3.08
N ASP A 96 23.05 9.11 3.51
CA ASP A 96 23.94 8.86 4.65
C ASP A 96 23.16 8.67 5.94
N ARG A 97 22.25 9.60 6.24
CA ARG A 97 21.34 9.49 7.38
C ARG A 97 20.47 8.25 7.35
N LEU A 98 19.99 7.85 6.17
CA LEU A 98 19.21 6.63 6.02
C LEU A 98 20.08 5.41 6.28
N PHE A 99 21.30 5.39 5.74
CA PHE A 99 22.27 4.30 5.91
C PHE A 99 22.62 4.06 7.38
N ASP A 100 22.89 5.13 8.13
CA ASP A 100 23.16 5.05 9.57
C ASP A 100 22.03 4.32 10.33
N ILE A 101 20.77 4.65 10.01
CA ILE A 101 19.60 3.99 10.61
C ILE A 101 19.50 2.53 10.16
N MET A 102 19.82 2.24 8.89
CA MET A 102 19.80 0.87 8.36
C MET A 102 20.80 -0.02 9.08
N CYS A 103 21.97 0.50 9.48
CA CYS A 103 22.98 -0.24 10.24
C CYS A 103 22.52 -0.66 11.64
N ASP A 104 21.46 -0.05 12.17
CA ASP A 104 20.86 -0.42 13.46
C ASP A 104 19.83 -1.57 13.35
N SER A 105 19.82 -2.31 12.24
CA SER A 105 19.00 -3.52 12.08
C SER A 105 19.67 -4.50 11.12
N VAL A 106 19.71 -5.78 11.50
CA VAL A 106 20.15 -6.87 10.61
C VAL A 106 19.06 -7.28 9.61
N GLU A 107 17.81 -6.87 9.84
CA GLU A 107 16.67 -7.24 8.99
C GLU A 107 16.47 -6.25 7.83
N ILE A 108 16.94 -5.00 7.96
CA ILE A 108 16.78 -4.01 6.89
C ILE A 108 17.75 -4.37 5.74
N PRO A 109 17.24 -4.67 4.54
CA PRO A 109 18.08 -5.15 3.45
C PRO A 109 18.94 -4.03 2.84
N SER A 110 20.11 -4.42 2.35
CA SER A 110 20.93 -3.58 1.46
C SER A 110 20.16 -3.17 0.21
N ALA A 111 20.41 -1.97 -0.28
CA ALA A 111 19.66 -1.39 -1.38
C ALA A 111 20.48 -0.35 -2.15
N ASP A 112 20.06 -0.09 -3.37
CA ASP A 112 20.34 1.21 -4.00
C ASP A 112 19.23 2.19 -3.60
N LEU A 113 19.59 3.41 -3.22
CA LEU A 113 18.66 4.49 -2.98
C LEU A 113 18.59 5.39 -4.20
N LEU A 114 17.47 5.32 -4.91
CA LEU A 114 17.17 6.17 -6.05
C LEU A 114 16.52 7.47 -5.55
N CYS A 115 17.23 8.57 -5.69
CA CYS A 115 16.78 9.93 -5.37
C CYS A 115 16.34 10.63 -6.66
N LEU A 116 15.10 11.09 -6.74
CA LEU A 116 14.51 11.64 -7.97
C LEU A 116 13.87 12.99 -7.70
N SER A 117 14.08 13.96 -8.59
CA SER A 117 13.13 15.06 -8.77
C SER A 117 12.28 14.81 -10.01
N PHE A 118 10.97 15.01 -9.85
CA PHE A 118 10.01 14.90 -10.94
C PHE A 118 8.91 15.93 -10.80
N GLN A 119 8.19 16.15 -11.88
CA GLN A 119 7.04 17.03 -11.94
C GLN A 119 5.82 16.26 -12.43
N THR A 120 4.69 16.49 -11.79
CA THR A 120 3.35 16.04 -12.21
C THR A 120 2.33 17.02 -11.66
N ASN A 121 1.20 17.21 -12.35
CA ASN A 121 0.15 18.16 -11.94
C ASN A 121 0.65 19.57 -11.57
N GLN A 122 1.66 20.07 -12.30
CA GLN A 122 2.32 21.38 -12.07
C GLN A 122 3.07 21.53 -10.73
N GLU A 123 3.23 20.46 -9.97
CA GLU A 123 3.94 20.45 -8.68
C GLU A 123 5.28 19.74 -8.80
N ILE A 124 6.26 20.19 -8.03
CA ILE A 124 7.59 19.61 -7.99
C ILE A 124 7.68 18.65 -6.80
N TYR A 125 8.11 17.43 -7.11
CA TYR A 125 8.28 16.37 -6.14
C TYR A 125 9.75 15.97 -6.04
N TYR A 126 10.10 15.47 -4.86
CA TYR A 126 11.36 14.79 -4.59
C TYR A 126 11.05 13.43 -3.99
N ALA A 127 11.58 12.35 -4.55
CA ALA A 127 11.35 10.99 -4.06
C ALA A 127 12.64 10.30 -3.66
N LEU A 128 12.54 9.51 -2.59
CA LEU A 128 13.53 8.55 -2.12
C LEU A 128 12.94 7.15 -2.32
N ILE A 129 13.46 6.38 -3.27
CA ILE A 129 12.99 5.03 -3.57
C ILE A 129 14.06 4.03 -3.17
N LYS A 130 13.74 3.17 -2.20
CA LYS A 130 14.67 2.16 -1.70
C LYS A 130 14.56 0.87 -2.53
N LEU A 131 15.51 0.65 -3.43
CA LEU A 131 15.59 -0.49 -4.33
C LEU A 131 16.30 -1.66 -3.65
N ASN A 132 15.59 -2.35 -2.75
CA ASN A 132 16.10 -3.51 -2.01
C ASN A 132 16.60 -4.60 -2.97
N TYR A 133 17.86 -5.02 -2.81
CA TYR A 133 18.43 -6.05 -3.67
C TYR A 133 17.67 -7.36 -3.56
N GLN A 134 17.52 -8.03 -4.70
CA GLN A 134 16.94 -9.37 -4.76
C GLN A 134 17.94 -10.36 -5.29
N ASN A 135 17.83 -11.57 -4.76
CA ASN A 135 18.60 -12.71 -5.18
C ASN A 135 17.96 -13.30 -6.44
N SER A 136 18.75 -13.41 -7.52
CA SER A 136 18.33 -14.08 -8.75
C SER A 136 19.41 -15.05 -9.21
N PHE A 137 18.96 -16.14 -9.83
CA PHE A 137 19.80 -17.12 -10.47
C PHE A 137 19.87 -16.82 -11.97
N MET A 138 21.06 -16.69 -12.52
CA MET A 138 21.27 -16.58 -13.96
C MET A 138 22.31 -17.59 -14.41
N HIS A 139 22.09 -18.20 -15.56
CA HIS A 139 23.14 -18.94 -16.25
C HIS A 139 24.16 -17.95 -16.81
N GLU A 140 25.44 -18.29 -16.74
CA GLU A 140 26.50 -17.53 -17.37
C GLU A 140 26.64 -17.98 -18.83
N LEU A 141 26.67 -17.06 -19.79
CA LEU A 141 27.06 -17.40 -21.16
C LEU A 141 28.58 -17.28 -21.26
N MET A 142 29.25 -18.37 -21.62
CA MET A 142 30.68 -18.37 -21.91
C MET A 142 30.87 -18.47 -23.41
N LYS A 143 31.81 -17.69 -23.96
CA LYS A 143 32.25 -17.85 -25.35
C LYS A 143 33.43 -18.80 -25.37
N TYR A 144 33.25 -19.95 -26.02
CA TYR A 144 34.34 -20.87 -26.32
C TYR A 144 34.28 -21.15 -27.82
N ASP A 145 35.40 -20.90 -28.51
CA ASP A 145 35.55 -21.16 -29.95
C ASP A 145 34.44 -20.53 -30.84
N ASN A 146 34.08 -19.27 -30.56
CA ASN A 146 33.00 -18.52 -31.21
C ASN A 146 31.57 -19.08 -31.07
N GLU A 147 31.37 -20.11 -30.25
CA GLU A 147 30.05 -20.60 -29.86
C GLU A 147 29.68 -20.11 -28.44
N GLU A 148 28.40 -19.80 -28.23
CA GLU A 148 27.86 -19.46 -26.92
C GLU A 148 27.44 -20.73 -26.18
N ILE A 149 28.10 -21.02 -25.07
CA ILE A 149 27.85 -22.19 -24.23
C ILE A 149 27.25 -21.73 -22.90
N ILE A 150 26.21 -22.42 -22.43
CA ILE A 150 25.61 -22.20 -21.11
C ILE A 150 26.57 -22.75 -20.04
N GLY A 151 27.12 -21.85 -19.23
CA GLY A 151 27.94 -22.13 -18.07
C GLY A 151 27.12 -22.27 -16.77
N ASN A 152 27.83 -22.22 -15.63
CA ASN A 152 27.23 -22.46 -14.31
C ASN A 152 26.17 -21.41 -13.92
N ILE A 153 25.20 -21.85 -13.10
CA ILE A 153 24.22 -20.96 -12.48
C ILE A 153 24.92 -20.12 -11.41
N ARG A 154 24.92 -18.79 -11.58
CA ARG A 154 25.43 -17.84 -10.60
C ARG A 154 24.29 -17.13 -9.88
N HIS A 155 24.54 -16.85 -8.61
CA HIS A 155 23.71 -15.99 -7.80
C HIS A 155 24.14 -14.54 -8.01
N LYS A 156 23.23 -13.67 -8.47
CA LYS A 156 23.48 -12.23 -8.61
C LYS A 156 22.43 -11.44 -7.84
N LYS A 157 22.89 -10.35 -7.21
CA LYS A 157 22.01 -9.31 -6.67
C LYS A 157 21.52 -8.46 -7.83
N ILE A 158 20.21 -8.36 -7.99
CA ILE A 158 19.57 -7.54 -9.01
C ILE A 158 18.74 -6.42 -8.36
N LEU A 159 18.61 -5.30 -9.06
CA LEU A 159 17.67 -4.26 -8.69
C LEU A 159 16.24 -4.72 -8.98
N PRO A 160 15.27 -4.44 -8.10
CA PRO A 160 13.87 -4.83 -8.27
C PRO A 160 13.12 -3.93 -9.27
N LEU A 161 13.80 -3.42 -10.30
CA LEU A 161 13.19 -2.60 -11.36
C LEU A 161 12.22 -3.49 -12.15
N GLY A 162 10.92 -3.27 -11.95
CA GLY A 162 9.83 -4.06 -12.54
C GLY A 162 8.99 -4.85 -11.51
N LYS A 163 9.39 -4.85 -10.23
CA LYS A 163 8.56 -5.38 -9.13
C LYS A 163 7.98 -4.24 -8.30
N ARG A 164 6.94 -4.54 -7.51
CA ARG A 164 6.31 -3.57 -6.61
C ARG A 164 7.32 -3.09 -5.56
N ILE A 165 7.59 -1.79 -5.49
CA ILE A 165 8.40 -1.21 -4.41
C ILE A 165 7.74 -1.48 -3.05
N SER A 166 8.59 -1.87 -2.10
CA SER A 166 8.20 -2.08 -0.72
C SER A 166 8.30 -0.82 0.14
N GLU A 167 9.25 0.06 -0.16
CA GLU A 167 9.62 1.19 0.70
C GLU A 167 10.02 2.41 -0.13
N GLY A 168 9.50 3.58 0.21
CA GLY A 168 9.85 4.83 -0.45
C GLY A 168 9.14 6.02 0.17
N ILE A 169 9.70 7.21 -0.03
CA ILE A 169 9.18 8.49 0.48
C ILE A 169 9.05 9.45 -0.70
N ILE A 170 7.93 10.16 -0.77
CA ILE A 170 7.65 11.20 -1.75
C ILE A 170 7.37 12.49 -0.99
N PHE A 171 8.18 13.51 -1.27
CA PHE A 171 8.04 14.86 -0.78
C PHE A 171 7.44 15.71 -1.90
N ASN A 172 6.29 16.33 -1.65
CA ASN A 172 5.77 17.40 -2.48
C ASN A 172 6.43 18.70 -2.01
N LEU A 173 7.40 19.19 -2.78
CA LEU A 173 8.17 20.38 -2.44
C LEU A 173 7.33 21.66 -2.58
N SER A 174 6.32 21.64 -3.46
CA SER A 174 5.43 22.79 -3.70
C SER A 174 4.44 23.00 -2.55
N LEU A 175 3.87 21.91 -2.02
CA LEU A 175 2.86 21.97 -0.95
C LEU A 175 3.39 21.65 0.44
N GLN A 176 4.68 21.31 0.56
CA GLN A 176 5.30 20.85 1.81
C GLN A 176 4.50 19.69 2.45
N LYS A 177 4.22 18.67 1.63
CA LYS A 177 3.57 17.43 2.08
C LYS A 177 4.54 16.27 1.91
N VAL A 178 4.49 15.29 2.81
CA VAL A 178 5.26 14.05 2.68
C VAL A 178 4.31 12.86 2.73
N MET A 179 4.58 11.90 1.85
CA MET A 179 3.90 10.63 1.78
C MET A 179 4.94 9.53 1.74
N LEU A 180 4.66 8.40 2.36
CA LEU A 180 5.59 7.28 2.36
C LEU A 180 4.91 5.94 2.39
N LYS A 181 5.62 4.95 1.87
CA LYS A 181 5.33 3.53 2.02
C LYS A 181 6.50 2.92 2.77
N GLU A 182 6.22 2.13 3.80
CA GLU A 182 7.27 1.59 4.66
C GLU A 182 6.90 0.24 5.26
N LYS A 183 7.90 -0.45 5.80
CA LYS A 183 7.77 -1.72 6.50
C LYS A 183 8.25 -1.60 7.94
N LYS A 184 7.76 -2.51 8.78
CA LYS A 184 8.32 -2.70 10.12
C LYS A 184 9.51 -3.63 10.06
N TYR A 185 10.56 -3.26 10.77
CA TYR A 185 11.74 -4.09 10.99
C TYR A 185 12.07 -4.09 12.48
N GLU A 186 12.66 -5.18 12.94
CA GLU A 186 13.23 -5.26 14.29
C GLU A 186 14.59 -4.53 14.31
N MET A 187 14.75 -3.59 15.23
CA MET A 187 16.01 -2.87 15.46
C MET A 187 16.90 -3.66 16.42
N LEU A 188 18.19 -3.32 16.52
CA LEU A 188 19.13 -3.97 17.44
C LEU A 188 18.72 -3.90 18.93
N ASN A 189 17.87 -2.93 19.31
CA ASN A 189 17.32 -2.82 20.65
C ASN A 189 16.10 -3.74 20.90
N GLY A 190 15.68 -4.52 19.89
CA GLY A 190 14.52 -5.43 19.93
C GLY A 190 13.18 -4.79 19.55
N ASP A 191 13.13 -3.48 19.31
CA ASP A 191 11.87 -2.82 18.97
C ASP A 191 11.51 -3.03 17.49
N LYS A 192 10.24 -3.39 17.24
CA LYS A 192 9.71 -3.54 15.88
C LYS A 192 8.98 -2.28 15.41
N ILE A 193 9.71 -1.42 14.71
CA ILE A 193 9.28 -0.05 14.37
C ILE A 193 9.20 0.22 12.88
N TYR A 194 8.48 1.28 12.54
CA TYR A 194 8.46 1.94 11.23
C TYR A 194 9.63 2.92 11.12
N TYR A 195 10.83 2.43 10.82
CA TYR A 195 12.07 3.24 10.90
C TYR A 195 12.08 4.48 9.99
N LEU A 196 11.36 4.46 8.85
CA LEU A 196 11.28 5.64 7.97
C LEU A 196 10.48 6.76 8.63
N THR A 197 9.31 6.46 9.20
CA THR A 197 8.55 7.47 9.97
C THR A 197 9.23 7.82 11.29
N GLU A 198 9.59 6.81 12.10
CA GLU A 198 9.95 6.98 13.50
C GLU A 198 11.39 7.49 13.70
N ARG A 199 12.35 7.09 12.84
CA ARG A 199 13.78 7.47 12.99
C ARG A 199 14.29 8.39 11.89
N PHE A 200 13.90 8.15 10.64
CA PHE A 200 14.38 8.95 9.51
C PHE A 200 13.68 10.32 9.45
N LEU A 201 12.35 10.32 9.29
CA LEU A 201 11.53 11.53 9.28
C LEU A 201 11.28 12.10 10.67
N ARG A 202 11.22 11.26 11.71
CA ARG A 202 10.81 11.62 13.09
C ARG A 202 9.49 12.39 13.07
N SER A 203 8.51 11.80 12.42
CA SER A 203 7.20 12.39 12.16
C SER A 203 6.08 11.44 12.61
N ILE A 204 4.84 11.93 12.57
CA ILE A 204 3.64 11.13 12.82
C ILE A 204 3.03 10.81 11.45
N ALA A 205 2.82 9.52 11.18
CA ALA A 205 2.19 9.06 9.96
C ALA A 205 0.72 8.71 10.17
N GLN A 206 -0.12 9.08 9.22
CA GLN A 206 -1.53 8.71 9.20
C GLN A 206 -1.71 7.23 8.85
N THR A 207 -2.89 6.68 9.17
CA THR A 207 -3.26 5.32 8.76
C THR A 207 -3.53 5.28 7.26
N GLU A 208 -2.93 4.34 6.53
CA GLU A 208 -3.13 4.12 5.10
C GLU A 208 -4.53 3.57 4.77
N ALA A 209 -5.05 3.86 3.57
CA ALA A 209 -6.41 3.49 3.14
C ALA A 209 -6.65 1.96 3.23
N LYS A 210 -5.67 1.14 2.83
CA LYS A 210 -5.74 -0.32 2.96
C LYS A 210 -5.97 -0.77 4.40
N ARG A 211 -5.29 -0.14 5.36
CA ARG A 211 -5.40 -0.48 6.78
C ARG A 211 -6.70 0.05 7.37
N LYS A 212 -7.15 1.24 6.97
CA LYS A 212 -8.49 1.76 7.32
C LYS A 212 -9.59 0.79 6.88
N TYR A 213 -9.54 0.32 5.63
CA TYR A 213 -10.48 -0.70 5.13
C TYR A 213 -10.41 -2.01 5.92
N GLN A 214 -9.20 -2.50 6.24
CA GLN A 214 -9.04 -3.70 7.07
C GLN A 214 -9.63 -3.55 8.47
N ILE A 215 -9.47 -2.39 9.11
CA ILE A 215 -10.07 -2.08 10.42
C ILE A 215 -11.59 -2.08 10.29
N LEU A 216 -12.14 -1.38 9.29
CA LEU A 216 -13.58 -1.33 8.99
C LEU A 216 -14.17 -2.74 8.80
N SER A 217 -13.61 -3.51 7.87
CA SER A 217 -14.05 -4.87 7.54
C SER A 217 -13.98 -5.81 8.75
N ARG A 218 -12.90 -5.74 9.54
CA ARG A 218 -12.76 -6.54 10.78
C ARG A 218 -13.76 -6.15 11.86
N THR A 219 -14.01 -4.86 12.05
CA THR A 219 -14.98 -4.38 13.04
C THR A 219 -16.38 -4.85 12.71
N ILE A 220 -16.82 -4.73 11.46
CA ILE A 220 -18.14 -5.23 10.99
C ILE A 220 -18.24 -6.74 11.22
N LYS A 221 -17.22 -7.51 10.79
CA LYS A 221 -17.17 -8.97 11.02
C LYS A 221 -17.24 -9.33 12.51
N THR A 222 -16.57 -8.57 13.38
CA THR A 222 -16.55 -8.81 14.82
C THR A 222 -17.92 -8.55 15.45
N ILE A 223 -18.61 -7.49 15.03
CA ILE A 223 -19.97 -7.19 15.49
C ILE A 223 -20.91 -8.30 15.03
N ASN A 224 -20.92 -8.66 13.75
CA ASN A 224 -21.78 -9.73 13.22
C ASN A 224 -21.56 -11.07 13.92
N LYS A 225 -20.31 -11.41 14.28
CA LYS A 225 -20.01 -12.64 15.03
C LYS A 225 -20.52 -12.61 16.48
N LYS A 226 -20.62 -11.43 17.08
CA LYS A 226 -21.08 -11.26 18.47
C LYS A 226 -22.60 -11.38 18.61
N TYR A 227 -23.35 -11.10 17.54
CA TYR A 227 -24.81 -11.18 17.50
C TYR A 227 -25.27 -12.27 16.50
N PRO A 228 -24.98 -13.56 16.75
CA PRO A 228 -25.34 -14.64 15.83
C PRO A 228 -26.86 -14.82 15.66
N GLU A 229 -27.66 -14.33 16.62
CA GLU A 229 -29.13 -14.35 16.60
C GLU A 229 -29.75 -13.51 15.48
N ASP A 230 -28.98 -12.64 14.83
CA ASP A 230 -29.45 -11.90 13.64
C ASP A 230 -29.65 -12.80 12.42
N GLY A 231 -29.06 -14.00 12.45
CA GLY A 231 -29.08 -14.94 11.35
C GLY A 231 -28.07 -14.64 10.25
N LEU A 232 -27.79 -15.65 9.44
CA LEU A 232 -26.83 -15.61 8.35
C LEU A 232 -27.24 -14.61 7.25
N GLU A 233 -28.54 -14.53 6.95
CA GLU A 233 -29.05 -13.59 5.94
C GLU A 233 -28.73 -12.13 6.31
N TYR A 234 -28.90 -11.74 7.58
CA TYR A 234 -28.55 -10.38 8.03
C TYR A 234 -27.06 -10.08 7.86
N GLN A 235 -26.18 -11.05 8.14
CA GLN A 235 -24.74 -10.87 7.99
C GLN A 235 -24.35 -10.69 6.52
N MET A 236 -25.00 -11.45 5.63
CA MET A 236 -24.85 -11.33 4.18
C MET A 236 -25.37 -9.98 3.67
N ASP A 237 -26.57 -9.57 4.10
CA ASP A 237 -27.19 -8.28 3.78
C ASP A 237 -26.33 -7.10 4.26
N THR A 238 -25.72 -7.22 5.44
CA THR A 238 -24.80 -6.20 5.99
C THR A 238 -23.59 -5.99 5.08
N LYS A 239 -23.00 -7.09 4.57
CA LYS A 239 -21.88 -7.02 3.63
C LYS A 239 -22.31 -6.47 2.26
N SER A 240 -23.49 -6.86 1.79
CA SER A 240 -24.09 -6.34 0.56
C SER A 240 -24.32 -4.83 0.61
N LYS A 241 -24.88 -4.32 1.71
CA LYS A 241 -25.04 -2.88 1.94
C LYS A 241 -23.71 -2.14 1.96
N LEU A 242 -22.69 -2.67 2.62
CA LEU A 242 -21.35 -2.07 2.61
C LEU A 242 -20.80 -1.96 1.18
N CYS A 243 -21.03 -2.98 0.33
CA CYS A 243 -20.64 -2.95 -1.09
C CYS A 243 -21.38 -1.84 -1.85
N LYS A 244 -22.71 -1.75 -1.68
CA LYS A 244 -23.54 -0.70 -2.31
C LYS A 244 -23.13 0.71 -1.91
N ILE A 245 -22.84 0.95 -0.64
CA ILE A 245 -22.34 2.25 -0.16
C ILE A 245 -21.07 2.63 -0.91
N PHE A 246 -20.13 1.69 -1.07
CA PHE A 246 -18.89 1.96 -1.79
C PHE A 246 -19.11 2.15 -3.31
N GLU A 247 -19.98 1.36 -3.93
CA GLU A 247 -20.35 1.49 -5.35
C GLU A 247 -20.98 2.86 -5.65
N GLU A 248 -21.86 3.34 -4.78
CA GLU A 248 -22.57 4.62 -4.95
C GLU A 248 -21.69 5.84 -4.64
N ASP A 249 -20.98 5.81 -3.51
CA ASP A 249 -20.25 6.99 -3.03
C ASP A 249 -18.82 7.07 -3.59
N GLN A 250 -18.25 5.94 -3.99
CA GLN A 250 -16.82 5.76 -4.30
C GLN A 250 -15.91 6.19 -3.12
N GLU A 251 -16.44 6.16 -1.90
CA GLU A 251 -15.73 6.45 -0.64
C GLU A 251 -16.34 5.66 0.52
N PHE A 252 -15.54 5.36 1.54
CA PHE A 252 -16.02 4.87 2.83
C PHE A 252 -16.16 6.04 3.81
N SER A 253 -17.39 6.42 4.14
CA SER A 253 -17.67 7.35 5.24
C SER A 253 -18.07 6.58 6.49
N ILE A 254 -17.23 6.62 7.52
CA ILE A 254 -17.41 5.77 8.72
C ILE A 254 -18.74 6.07 9.43
N ASN A 255 -19.11 7.34 9.59
CA ASN A 255 -20.40 7.72 10.14
C ASN A 255 -21.58 7.15 9.34
N LYS A 256 -21.62 7.40 8.02
CA LYS A 256 -22.70 6.93 7.12
C LYS A 256 -22.84 5.41 7.19
N ILE A 257 -21.71 4.69 7.14
CA ILE A 257 -21.67 3.24 7.22
C ILE A 257 -22.24 2.75 8.56
N GLY A 258 -21.83 3.36 9.67
CA GLY A 258 -22.36 3.00 10.98
C GLY A 258 -23.89 3.18 11.04
N ASP A 259 -24.40 4.30 10.53
CA ASP A 259 -25.84 4.60 10.51
C ASP A 259 -26.63 3.63 9.63
N GLU A 260 -26.15 3.34 8.42
CA GLU A 260 -26.86 2.47 7.47
C GLU A 260 -26.83 0.99 7.85
N LEU A 261 -25.71 0.51 8.41
CA LEU A 261 -25.57 -0.89 8.80
C LEU A 261 -26.21 -1.18 10.17
N PHE A 262 -26.03 -0.27 11.14
CA PHE A 262 -26.36 -0.54 12.54
C PHE A 262 -27.34 0.46 13.15
N GLY A 263 -27.78 1.52 12.46
CA GLY A 263 -28.64 2.57 13.03
C GLY A 263 -30.00 2.10 13.57
N LYS A 264 -30.49 0.93 13.12
CA LYS A 264 -31.70 0.31 13.67
C LYS A 264 -31.48 -0.38 15.02
N ASN A 265 -30.23 -0.65 15.41
CA ASN A 265 -29.85 -1.29 16.67
C ASN A 265 -28.87 -0.39 17.43
N PRO A 266 -29.34 0.40 18.42
CA PRO A 266 -28.52 1.34 19.16
C PRO A 266 -27.28 0.72 19.82
N GLN A 267 -27.39 -0.52 20.31
CA GLN A 267 -26.28 -1.22 20.95
C GLN A 267 -25.16 -1.57 19.96
N LYS A 268 -25.50 -2.08 18.78
CA LYS A 268 -24.52 -2.38 17.73
C LYS A 268 -23.88 -1.12 17.17
N LYS A 269 -24.67 -0.06 17.00
CA LYS A 269 -24.19 1.25 16.55
C LYS A 269 -23.17 1.82 17.53
N MET A 270 -23.49 1.84 18.83
CA MET A 270 -22.56 2.28 19.88
C MET A 270 -21.26 1.45 19.87
N GLU A 271 -21.35 0.12 19.75
CA GLU A 271 -20.17 -0.75 19.70
C GLU A 271 -19.31 -0.49 18.44
N PHE A 272 -19.94 -0.20 17.29
CA PHE A 272 -19.24 0.18 16.08
C PHE A 272 -18.51 1.52 16.26
N ASP A 273 -19.20 2.54 16.76
CA ASP A 273 -18.66 3.88 16.94
C ASP A 273 -17.50 3.86 17.94
N GLU A 274 -17.63 3.19 19.10
CA GLU A 274 -16.55 3.04 20.08
C GLU A 274 -15.31 2.35 19.48
N LYS A 275 -15.50 1.31 18.66
CA LYS A 275 -14.37 0.63 18.01
C LYS A 275 -13.68 1.54 17.01
N MET A 276 -14.44 2.31 16.22
CA MET A 276 -13.86 3.25 15.26
C MET A 276 -13.15 4.41 15.95
N GLU A 277 -13.69 4.91 17.06
CA GLU A 277 -13.06 5.95 17.87
C GLU A 277 -11.69 5.51 18.40
N ARG A 278 -11.55 4.27 18.90
CA ARG A 278 -10.26 3.72 19.35
C ARG A 278 -9.17 3.71 18.28
N TYR A 279 -9.54 3.69 17.00
CA TYR A 279 -8.63 3.79 15.87
C TYR A 279 -8.50 5.23 15.31
N ASN A 280 -9.12 6.22 15.95
CA ASN A 280 -9.26 7.61 15.47
C ASN A 280 -9.97 7.71 14.11
N MET A 281 -10.93 6.82 13.85
CA MET A 281 -11.61 6.69 12.56
C MET A 281 -13.08 7.12 12.56
N GLN A 282 -13.67 7.46 13.71
CA GLN A 282 -15.12 7.71 13.83
C GLN A 282 -15.69 8.68 12.78
N TYR A 283 -14.97 9.76 12.47
CA TYR A 283 -15.38 10.78 11.49
C TYR A 283 -14.61 10.70 10.18
N ASP A 284 -13.86 9.61 9.98
CA ASP A 284 -12.95 9.47 8.86
C ASP A 284 -13.71 9.19 7.55
N LYS A 285 -13.09 9.64 6.47
CA LYS A 285 -13.52 9.40 5.09
C LYS A 285 -12.30 9.03 4.28
N PHE A 286 -12.37 7.92 3.56
CA PHE A 286 -11.28 7.47 2.71
C PHE A 286 -11.80 6.71 1.51
N THR A 287 -11.08 6.80 0.40
CA THR A 287 -11.29 5.96 -0.78
C THR A 287 -10.19 4.91 -0.88
N VAL A 288 -10.46 3.87 -1.64
CA VAL A 288 -9.52 2.79 -1.97
C VAL A 288 -9.47 2.71 -3.49
N GLU A 289 -8.28 2.87 -4.05
CA GLU A 289 -8.09 2.94 -5.51
C GLU A 289 -7.89 1.53 -6.12
N LYS A 290 -7.29 0.59 -5.38
CA LYS A 290 -7.03 -0.75 -5.90
C LYS A 290 -8.15 -1.72 -5.57
N GLU A 291 -8.72 -2.33 -6.61
CA GLU A 291 -9.67 -3.44 -6.48
C GLU A 291 -9.13 -4.59 -5.62
N GLU A 292 -7.81 -4.85 -5.68
CA GLU A 292 -7.15 -5.89 -4.86
C GLU A 292 -7.37 -5.66 -3.34
N THR A 293 -7.43 -4.41 -2.90
CA THR A 293 -7.59 -4.02 -1.49
C THR A 293 -9.00 -4.33 -0.98
N ILE A 294 -10.02 -4.15 -1.82
CA ILE A 294 -11.44 -4.41 -1.53
C ILE A 294 -11.94 -5.72 -2.14
N LYS A 295 -11.05 -6.60 -2.62
CA LYS A 295 -11.42 -7.84 -3.30
C LYS A 295 -12.34 -8.73 -2.45
N ASP A 296 -12.22 -8.68 -1.12
CA ASP A 296 -13.12 -9.44 -0.25
C ASP A 296 -14.53 -8.84 -0.18
N LEU A 297 -14.75 -7.59 -0.56
CA LEU A 297 -16.06 -6.94 -0.64
C LEU A 297 -16.90 -7.49 -1.80
N GLY A 298 -16.26 -7.76 -2.94
CA GLY A 298 -16.90 -8.29 -4.16
C GLY A 298 -17.41 -9.74 -4.06
N TYR A 299 -17.24 -10.41 -2.92
CA TYR A 299 -17.76 -11.76 -2.72
C TYR A 299 -18.27 -11.98 -1.30
N ILE A 300 -19.33 -12.77 -1.16
CA ILE A 300 -19.68 -13.40 0.11
C ILE A 300 -19.00 -14.77 0.17
N LYS A 301 -18.20 -15.00 1.22
CA LYS A 301 -17.55 -16.29 1.48
C LYS A 301 -18.25 -16.94 2.66
N LEU A 302 -18.85 -18.09 2.42
CA LEU A 302 -19.45 -18.95 3.44
C LEU A 302 -18.56 -20.17 3.61
N GLN A 303 -18.36 -20.58 4.86
CA GLN A 303 -17.66 -21.81 5.20
C GLN A 303 -18.56 -22.62 6.13
N THR A 304 -18.86 -23.86 5.76
CA THR A 304 -19.66 -24.76 6.59
C THR A 304 -18.82 -25.40 7.68
N ASN A 305 -19.48 -26.04 8.65
CA ASN A 305 -18.83 -26.86 9.68
C ASN A 305 -18.06 -28.06 9.11
N ASN A 306 -18.40 -28.50 7.90
CA ASN A 306 -17.73 -29.59 7.18
C ASN A 306 -16.70 -29.06 6.17
N GLU A 307 -16.21 -27.83 6.36
CA GLU A 307 -15.18 -27.19 5.53
C GLU A 307 -15.56 -26.97 4.06
N ILE A 308 -16.85 -27.03 3.71
CA ILE A 308 -17.33 -26.66 2.37
C ILE A 308 -17.27 -25.13 2.25
N GLU A 309 -16.54 -24.64 1.26
CA GLU A 309 -16.49 -23.23 0.92
C GLU A 309 -17.46 -22.89 -0.20
N ILE A 310 -18.30 -21.88 0.02
CA ILE A 310 -19.18 -21.31 -1.00
C ILE A 310 -18.79 -19.85 -1.19
N LYS A 311 -18.37 -19.51 -2.41
CA LYS A 311 -17.97 -18.16 -2.78
C LYS A 311 -18.97 -17.58 -3.77
N ILE A 312 -19.72 -16.58 -3.31
CA ILE A 312 -20.84 -15.97 -4.03
C ILE A 312 -20.39 -14.59 -4.52
N PRO A 313 -20.42 -14.28 -5.82
CA PRO A 313 -20.21 -12.91 -6.31
C PRO A 313 -21.22 -11.93 -5.71
N MET A 314 -20.78 -10.74 -5.30
CA MET A 314 -21.68 -9.78 -4.66
C MET A 314 -22.81 -9.34 -5.59
N GLU A 315 -22.51 -9.16 -6.88
CA GLU A 315 -23.49 -8.82 -7.93
C GLU A 315 -24.65 -9.84 -7.97
N GLU A 316 -24.33 -11.14 -7.94
CA GLU A 316 -25.32 -12.23 -7.91
C GLU A 316 -26.16 -12.24 -6.62
N TYR A 317 -25.55 -11.89 -5.49
CA TYR A 317 -26.29 -11.83 -4.23
C TYR A 317 -27.23 -10.61 -4.18
N GLN A 318 -26.83 -9.48 -4.76
CA GLN A 318 -27.61 -8.25 -4.76
C GLN A 318 -28.94 -8.36 -5.53
N THR A 319 -29.03 -9.22 -6.56
CA THR A 319 -30.29 -9.50 -7.28
C THR A 319 -31.29 -10.28 -6.44
N LYS A 320 -30.81 -11.02 -5.42
CA LYS A 320 -31.58 -11.96 -4.59
C LYS A 320 -32.31 -13.05 -5.40
N GLU A 321 -31.95 -13.26 -6.65
CA GLU A 321 -32.58 -14.27 -7.51
C GLU A 321 -31.91 -15.64 -7.35
N CYS A 322 -30.59 -15.64 -7.19
CA CYS A 322 -29.78 -16.86 -7.28
C CYS A 322 -29.61 -17.58 -5.93
N ILE A 323 -29.75 -16.89 -4.79
CA ILE A 323 -29.45 -17.45 -3.47
C ILE A 323 -30.50 -17.07 -2.44
N LYS A 324 -30.98 -18.07 -1.71
CA LYS A 324 -31.84 -17.93 -0.54
C LYS A 324 -31.24 -18.67 0.66
N VAL A 325 -31.30 -18.06 1.83
CA VAL A 325 -30.92 -18.68 3.10
C VAL A 325 -32.18 -18.87 3.93
N GLU A 326 -32.37 -20.07 4.46
CA GLU A 326 -33.44 -20.41 5.38
C GLU A 326 -32.82 -20.94 6.68
N GLU A 327 -33.28 -20.43 7.82
CA GLU A 327 -32.83 -20.87 9.14
C GLU A 327 -33.95 -21.66 9.80
N GLU A 328 -33.65 -22.91 10.13
CA GLU A 328 -34.61 -23.84 10.71
C GLU A 328 -34.71 -23.66 12.24
N PRO A 329 -35.84 -24.02 12.86
CA PRO A 329 -36.01 -23.93 14.32
C PRO A 329 -34.98 -24.74 15.13
N ASP A 330 -34.37 -25.77 14.53
CA ASP A 330 -33.33 -26.59 15.14
C ASP A 330 -31.93 -25.96 15.05
N GLY A 331 -31.80 -24.77 14.46
CA GLY A 331 -30.56 -24.03 14.28
C GLY A 331 -29.76 -24.41 13.04
N THR A 332 -30.23 -25.40 12.26
CA THR A 332 -29.65 -25.73 10.95
C THR A 332 -29.96 -24.63 9.93
N LYS A 333 -29.11 -24.54 8.90
CA LYS A 333 -29.22 -23.53 7.84
C LYS A 333 -29.30 -24.22 6.50
N THR A 334 -30.32 -23.88 5.73
CA THR A 334 -30.50 -24.34 4.36
C THR A 334 -30.10 -23.22 3.41
N ILE A 335 -29.11 -23.48 2.55
CA ILE A 335 -28.70 -22.56 1.49
C ILE A 335 -29.25 -23.10 0.17
N VAL A 336 -30.16 -22.37 -0.45
CA VAL A 336 -30.78 -22.73 -1.72
C VAL A 336 -30.20 -21.88 -2.83
N MET A 337 -29.55 -22.54 -3.79
CA MET A 337 -29.10 -21.90 -5.04
C MET A 337 -30.12 -22.20 -6.15
N LYS A 338 -30.58 -21.17 -6.85
CA LYS A 338 -31.65 -21.24 -7.87
C LYS A 338 -31.20 -20.55 -9.16
N ASN A 339 -31.95 -20.79 -10.24
CA ASN A 339 -31.73 -20.17 -11.54
C ASN A 339 -30.33 -20.40 -12.13
N ILE A 340 -29.77 -21.60 -11.90
CA ILE A 340 -28.48 -21.99 -12.46
C ILE A 340 -28.70 -22.69 -13.80
N GLU A 341 -28.23 -22.10 -14.89
CA GLU A 341 -28.37 -22.67 -16.24
C GLU A 341 -27.35 -23.76 -16.57
N GLN A 342 -26.11 -23.58 -16.12
CA GLN A 342 -25.00 -24.50 -16.40
C GLN A 342 -24.14 -24.72 -15.16
N VAL A 343 -23.66 -25.96 -14.98
CA VAL A 343 -22.72 -26.34 -13.93
C VAL A 343 -21.61 -27.17 -14.58
N THR A 344 -20.36 -26.78 -14.36
CA THR A 344 -19.17 -27.47 -14.86
C THR A 344 -18.26 -27.87 -13.71
N VAL A 345 -17.49 -28.93 -13.90
CA VAL A 345 -16.42 -29.33 -12.97
C VAL A 345 -15.13 -28.67 -13.49
N GLU A 346 -14.49 -27.85 -12.66
CA GLU A 346 -13.17 -27.24 -12.95
C GLU A 346 -12.01 -28.10 -12.44
#